data_AF-A0A0G1XFM7-F1
#
_entry.id   AF-A0A0G1XFM7-F1
#
_cell.length_a   1.000
_cell.length_b   1.000
_cell.length_c   1.000
_cell.angle_alpha   90.00
_cell.angle_beta   90.00
_cell.angle_gamma   90.00
#
_symmetry.space_group_name_H-M   'P 1'
#
loop_
_entity.id
_entity.type
_entity.pdbx_description
1 polymer ?
#
loop_
_entity_poly.entity_id
_entity_poly.type
_entity_poly.pdbx_seq_one_letter_code
_entity_poly.pdbx_strand_id
1 'polypeptide(L)'
;MFAIGFESGILERLPKDKIIAWCRLDPENRVPHIAHMVEPRFDEDDSLFALLVNEFFDVESVSSSLSSNMHSRSWSGSEANMWHQLFMNLKNASEKTKLPALKRWIDEQIPSVVELEKRAKVQEDEARIRGFRS
;
A
#
# COMPACT_ATOMS: atom_id res chain seq x y z
N MET A 1 -15.69 -5.38 -0.66
CA MET A 1 -16.57 -4.68 0.29
C MET A 1 -16.42 -3.19 0.00
N PHE A 2 -17.47 -2.54 -0.53
CA PHE A 2 -17.43 -1.11 -0.86
C PHE A 2 -17.77 -0.31 0.39
N ALA A 3 -16.80 0.42 0.95
CA ALA A 3 -17.08 1.46 1.94
C ALA A 3 -17.59 2.71 1.19
N ILE A 4 -18.91 2.81 1.02
CA ILE A 4 -19.55 4.00 0.45
C ILE A 4 -19.59 5.08 1.54
N GLY A 5 -18.83 6.17 1.36
CA GLY A 5 -19.08 7.44 2.06
C GLY A 5 -18.16 7.82 3.21
N PHE A 6 -17.08 7.09 3.50
CA PHE A 6 -16.05 7.61 4.41
C PHE A 6 -15.12 8.54 3.62
N GLU A 7 -15.03 9.82 4.02
CA GLU A 7 -14.02 10.73 3.46
C GLU A 7 -12.64 10.10 3.66
N SER A 8 -11.94 9.83 2.54
CA SER A 8 -10.51 9.53 2.57
C SER A 8 -9.80 10.65 3.34
N GLY A 9 -8.92 10.31 4.28
CA GLY A 9 -8.22 11.32 5.09
C GLY A 9 -8.76 11.52 6.50
N ILE A 10 -9.89 10.90 6.89
CA ILE A 10 -10.45 11.11 8.25
C ILE A 10 -9.60 10.45 9.33
N LEU A 11 -9.00 9.29 9.06
CA LEU A 11 -8.12 8.61 10.01
C LEU A 11 -6.83 9.40 10.23
N GLU A 12 -6.38 10.11 9.20
CA GLU A 12 -5.21 10.97 9.18
C GLU A 12 -5.40 12.24 10.02
N ARG A 13 -6.66 12.64 10.27
CA ARG A 13 -7.04 13.76 11.16
C ARG A 13 -7.16 13.35 12.63
N LEU A 14 -7.25 12.05 12.91
CA LEU A 14 -7.33 11.55 14.28
C LEU A 14 -5.93 11.45 14.92
N PRO A 15 -5.83 11.54 16.25
CA PRO A 15 -4.55 11.35 16.94
C PRO A 15 -3.99 9.94 16.67
N LYS A 16 -2.88 9.88 15.92
CA LYS A 16 -2.25 8.62 15.49
C LYS A 16 -1.87 7.74 16.69
N ASP A 17 -1.41 8.35 17.79
CA ASP A 17 -1.09 7.65 19.04
C ASP A 17 -2.28 6.90 19.63
N LYS A 18 -3.50 7.47 19.53
CA LYS A 18 -4.73 6.82 20.02
C LYS A 18 -5.16 5.68 19.13
N ILE A 19 -5.03 5.82 17.81
CA ILE A 19 -5.31 4.73 16.87
C ILE A 19 -4.35 3.57 17.13
N ILE A 20 -3.05 3.83 17.22
CA ILE A 20 -2.05 2.80 17.49
C ILE A 20 -2.30 2.14 18.86
N ALA A 21 -2.58 2.93 19.90
CA ALA A 21 -2.91 2.38 21.22
C ALA A 21 -4.17 1.50 21.19
N TRP A 22 -5.19 1.88 20.41
CA TRP A 22 -6.39 1.09 20.22
C TRP A 22 -6.10 -0.21 19.47
N CYS A 23 -5.25 -0.18 18.43
CA CYS A 23 -4.79 -1.35 17.70
C CYS A 23 -4.02 -2.34 18.59
N ARG A 24 -3.16 -1.86 19.49
CA ARG A 24 -2.36 -2.70 20.41
C ARG A 24 -3.20 -3.60 21.32
N LEU A 25 -4.44 -3.22 21.62
CA LEU A 25 -5.33 -3.99 22.49
C LEU A 25 -5.85 -5.28 21.83
N ASP A 26 -5.94 -5.31 20.49
CA ASP A 26 -6.40 -6.48 19.73
C ASP A 26 -5.89 -6.37 18.27
N PRO A 27 -4.59 -6.65 18.04
CA PRO A 27 -3.96 -6.40 16.74
C PRO A 27 -4.58 -7.20 15.60
N GLU A 28 -4.95 -8.46 15.85
CA GLU A 28 -5.46 -9.37 14.83
C GLU A 28 -6.79 -8.93 14.24
N ASN A 29 -7.65 -8.26 15.02
CA ASN A 29 -8.95 -7.80 14.56
C ASN A 29 -8.94 -6.32 14.20
N ARG A 30 -8.27 -5.47 14.99
CA ARG A 30 -8.37 -4.01 14.84
C ARG A 30 -7.49 -3.45 13.75
N VAL A 31 -6.27 -3.98 13.62
CA VAL A 31 -5.33 -3.46 12.63
C VAL A 31 -5.82 -3.71 11.20
N PRO A 32 -6.36 -4.88 10.82
CA PRO A 32 -6.91 -5.07 9.48
C PRO A 32 -7.98 -4.03 9.12
N HIS A 33 -8.87 -3.66 10.05
CA HIS A 33 -9.87 -2.64 9.81
C HIS A 33 -9.25 -1.27 9.48
N ILE A 34 -8.26 -0.82 10.24
CA ILE A 34 -7.58 0.44 9.96
C ILE A 34 -6.75 0.33 8.69
N ALA A 35 -6.05 -0.79 8.50
CA ALA A 35 -5.21 -1.06 7.34
C ALA A 35 -5.98 -0.99 6.02
N HIS A 36 -7.27 -1.33 6.00
CA HIS A 36 -8.12 -1.19 4.81
C HIS A 36 -8.60 0.24 4.54
N MET A 37 -8.60 1.11 5.53
CA MET A 37 -9.14 2.47 5.43
C MET A 37 -8.06 3.53 5.28
N VAL A 38 -6.86 3.27 5.79
CA VAL A 38 -5.73 4.21 5.74
C VAL A 38 -5.18 4.31 4.33
N GLU A 39 -4.78 5.51 3.92
CA GLU A 39 -4.11 5.69 2.65
C GLU A 39 -2.66 5.14 2.71
N PRO A 40 -2.22 4.29 1.75
CA PRO A 40 -0.85 3.82 1.70
C PRO A 40 0.08 4.95 1.22
N ARG A 41 0.57 5.70 2.21
CA ARG A 41 1.57 6.76 2.11
C ARG A 41 2.89 6.26 2.68
N PHE A 42 3.98 6.46 1.92
CA PHE A 42 5.33 5.99 2.24
C PHE A 42 6.35 7.13 2.30
N ASP A 43 5.91 8.35 2.02
CA ASP A 43 6.72 9.56 1.96
C ASP A 43 7.06 10.12 3.35
N GLU A 44 6.31 9.71 4.37
CA GLU A 44 6.40 10.21 5.73
C GLU A 44 6.43 9.05 6.75
N ASP A 45 7.49 8.97 7.55
CA ASP A 45 7.62 7.98 8.64
C ASP A 45 6.55 8.15 9.72
N ASP A 46 6.00 9.35 9.89
CA ASP A 46 4.94 9.60 10.85
C ASP A 46 3.54 9.30 10.29
N SER A 47 3.40 8.93 9.01
CA SER A 47 2.10 8.57 8.44
C SER A 47 1.48 7.38 9.18
N LEU A 48 0.14 7.35 9.27
CA LEU A 48 -0.54 6.27 10.00
C LEU A 48 -0.23 4.89 9.38
N PHE A 49 -0.11 4.80 8.06
CA PHE A 49 0.30 3.58 7.37
C PHE A 49 1.72 3.14 7.78
N ALA A 50 2.70 4.06 7.75
CA ALA A 50 4.08 3.78 8.15
C ALA A 50 4.17 3.28 9.60
N LEU A 51 3.42 3.91 10.51
CA LEU A 51 3.36 3.51 11.92
C LEU A 51 2.72 2.13 12.10
N LEU A 52 1.64 1.83 11.36
CA LEU A 52 0.99 0.52 11.42
C LEU A 52 1.89 -0.60 10.90
N VAL A 53 2.57 -0.38 9.78
CA VAL A 53 3.56 -1.35 9.27
C VAL A 53 4.67 -1.54 10.28
N ASN A 54 5.25 -0.45 10.79
CA ASN A 54 6.39 -0.56 11.68
C ASN A 54 6.07 -1.29 13.00
N GLU A 55 4.85 -1.12 13.50
CA GLU A 55 4.42 -1.72 14.78
C GLU A 55 3.88 -3.15 14.61
N PHE A 56 3.18 -3.45 13.51
CA PHE A 56 2.36 -4.67 13.41
C PHE A 56 2.68 -5.56 12.21
N PHE A 57 3.71 -5.25 11.41
CA PHE A 57 4.05 -6.04 10.22
C PHE A 57 4.32 -7.52 10.51
N ASP A 58 4.90 -7.86 11.66
CA ASP A 58 5.18 -9.25 12.03
C ASP A 58 3.90 -10.07 12.35
N VAL A 59 2.72 -9.44 12.37
CA VAL A 59 1.42 -10.13 12.48
C VAL A 59 0.94 -10.48 11.07
N GLU A 60 0.84 -11.78 10.77
CA GLU A 60 0.57 -12.29 9.41
C GLU A 60 -0.72 -11.72 8.79
N SER A 61 -1.83 -11.72 9.55
CA SER A 61 -3.12 -11.17 9.09
C SER A 61 -3.05 -9.68 8.77
N VAL A 62 -2.20 -8.94 9.49
CA VAL A 62 -1.97 -7.52 9.30
C VAL A 62 -1.14 -7.26 8.05
N SER A 63 -0.02 -7.99 7.89
CA SER A 63 0.84 -7.89 6.72
C SER A 63 0.07 -8.13 5.42
N SER A 64 -0.78 -9.16 5.41
CA SER A 64 -1.67 -9.47 4.28
C SER A 64 -2.65 -8.31 3.99
N SER A 65 -3.25 -7.73 5.02
CA SER A 65 -4.21 -6.63 4.88
C SER A 65 -3.56 -5.35 4.36
N LEU A 66 -2.38 -4.99 4.89
CA LEU A 66 -1.60 -3.82 4.45
C LEU A 66 -1.15 -3.97 2.98
N SER A 67 -0.67 -5.16 2.61
CA SER A 67 -0.24 -5.45 1.24
C SER A 67 -1.43 -5.47 0.27
N SER A 68 -2.57 -6.01 0.69
CA SER A 68 -3.81 -5.98 -0.09
C SER A 68 -4.32 -4.56 -0.33
N ASN A 69 -4.30 -3.70 0.70
CA ASN A 69 -4.70 -2.31 0.57
C ASN A 69 -3.83 -1.58 -0.48
N MET A 70 -2.51 -1.75 -0.42
CA MET A 70 -1.57 -1.16 -1.39
C MET A 70 -1.92 -1.52 -2.85
N HIS A 71 -2.32 -2.78 -3.11
CA HIS A 71 -2.67 -3.24 -4.45
C HIS A 71 -4.09 -2.85 -4.90
N SER A 72 -4.95 -2.40 -3.99
CA SER A 72 -6.39 -2.21 -4.25
C SER A 72 -6.77 -0.82 -4.80
N ARG A 73 -5.78 0.03 -5.16
CA ARG A 73 -6.03 1.38 -5.65
C ARG A 73 -6.68 1.38 -7.04
N SER A 74 -7.73 2.18 -7.19
CA SER A 74 -8.33 2.44 -8.51
C SER A 74 -7.44 3.38 -9.30
N TRP A 75 -7.11 3.01 -10.54
CA TRP A 75 -6.29 3.79 -11.43
C TRP A 75 -6.95 3.97 -12.79
N SER A 76 -6.77 5.14 -13.38
CA SER A 76 -7.18 5.44 -14.75
C SER A 76 -5.95 5.63 -15.62
N GLY A 77 -5.86 4.89 -16.73
CA GLY A 77 -4.76 5.01 -17.70
C GLY A 77 -3.90 3.74 -17.75
N SER A 78 -2.60 3.91 -18.04
CA SER A 78 -1.65 2.79 -18.10
C SER A 78 -1.43 2.21 -16.70
N GLU A 79 -1.77 0.93 -16.54
CA GLU A 79 -1.52 0.13 -15.35
C GLU A 79 -0.01 -0.09 -15.18
N ALA A 80 0.74 -0.27 -16.27
CA ALA A 80 2.19 -0.35 -16.22
C ALA A 80 2.82 0.89 -15.58
N ASN A 81 2.35 2.08 -15.94
CA ASN A 81 2.81 3.33 -15.34
C ASN A 81 2.43 3.46 -13.87
N MET A 82 1.25 2.98 -13.46
CA MET A 82 0.84 2.95 -12.05
C MET A 82 1.81 2.11 -11.23
N TRP A 83 2.08 0.87 -11.64
CA TRP A 83 3.00 -0.01 -10.93
C TRP A 83 4.43 0.55 -10.91
N HIS A 84 4.87 1.18 -12.00
CA HIS A 84 6.16 1.84 -12.05
C HIS A 84 6.26 3.00 -11.03
N GLN A 85 5.23 3.84 -10.93
CA GLN A 85 5.19 4.92 -9.95
C GLN A 85 5.18 4.38 -8.51
N LEU A 86 4.42 3.32 -8.24
CA LEU A 86 4.43 2.67 -6.93
C LEU A 86 5.81 2.13 -6.59
N PHE A 87 6.48 1.46 -7.53
CA PHE A 87 7.85 0.97 -7.35
C PHE A 87 8.81 2.12 -6.99
N MET A 88 8.75 3.24 -7.72
CA MET A 88 9.60 4.40 -7.46
C MET A 88 9.33 5.01 -6.08
N ASN A 89 8.06 5.08 -5.67
CA ASN A 89 7.66 5.57 -4.36
C ASN A 89 8.19 4.66 -3.24
N LEU A 90 8.02 3.34 -3.38
CA LEU A 90 8.53 2.34 -2.45
C LEU A 90 10.06 2.41 -2.34
N LYS A 91 10.77 2.44 -3.47
CA LYS A 91 12.23 2.53 -3.49
C LYS A 91 12.73 3.78 -2.76
N ASN A 92 12.17 4.94 -3.10
CA ASN A 92 12.50 6.20 -2.44
C ASN A 92 12.19 6.18 -0.93
N ALA A 93 11.10 5.51 -0.52
CA ALA A 93 10.76 5.34 0.88
C ALA A 93 11.73 4.41 1.62
N SER A 94 12.11 3.27 1.05
CA SER A 94 13.11 2.35 1.67
C SER A 94 14.47 3.01 1.87
N GLU A 95 14.86 3.94 0.98
CA GLU A 95 16.11 4.69 1.08
C GLU A 95 16.06 5.77 2.19
N LYS A 96 14.89 6.32 2.49
CA LYS A 96 14.74 7.48 3.38
C LYS A 96 14.21 7.16 4.76
N THR A 97 13.43 6.09 4.89
CA THR A 97 12.74 5.75 6.13
C THR A 97 13.72 5.44 7.26
N LYS A 98 13.39 5.89 8.47
CA LYS A 98 14.08 5.56 9.72
C LYS A 98 13.43 4.39 10.45
N LEU A 99 12.31 3.87 9.91
CA LEU A 99 11.53 2.79 10.51
C LEU A 99 12.01 1.44 9.96
N PRO A 100 12.68 0.60 10.77
CA PRO A 100 13.32 -0.61 10.27
C PRO A 100 12.31 -1.65 9.77
N ALA A 101 11.17 -1.80 10.43
CA ALA A 101 10.14 -2.74 10.01
C ALA A 101 9.41 -2.27 8.75
N LEU A 102 9.21 -0.95 8.58
CA LEU A 102 8.72 -0.39 7.32
C LEU A 102 9.68 -0.64 6.17
N LYS A 103 10.98 -0.40 6.37
CA LYS A 103 12.01 -0.70 5.36
C LYS A 103 11.95 -2.16 4.92
N ARG A 104 11.94 -3.09 5.87
CA ARG A 104 11.85 -4.54 5.60
C ARG A 104 10.58 -4.88 4.82
N TRP A 105 9.42 -4.39 5.26
CA TRP A 105 8.17 -4.63 4.55
C TRP A 105 8.21 -4.09 3.12
N ILE A 106 8.74 -2.88 2.90
CA ILE A 106 8.91 -2.31 1.56
C ILE A 106 9.80 -3.21 0.69
N ASP A 107 10.94 -3.64 1.23
CA ASP A 107 11.89 -4.48 0.50
C ASP A 107 11.26 -5.83 0.10
N GLU A 108 10.32 -6.35 0.91
CA GLU A 108 9.51 -7.54 0.59
C GLU A 108 8.43 -7.27 -0.47
N GLN A 109 7.89 -6.07 -0.56
CA GLN A 109 6.88 -5.70 -1.55
C GLN A 109 7.48 -5.38 -2.93
N ILE A 110 8.71 -4.88 -3.00
CA ILE A 110 9.33 -4.47 -4.28
C ILE A 110 9.28 -5.57 -5.36
N PRO A 111 9.64 -6.84 -5.08
CA PRO A 111 9.58 -7.90 -6.08
C PRO A 111 8.19 -8.12 -6.68
N SER A 112 7.13 -8.04 -5.86
CA SER A 112 5.75 -8.25 -6.33
C SER A 112 5.31 -7.12 -7.27
N VAL A 113 5.63 -5.86 -6.92
CA VAL A 113 5.32 -4.69 -7.74
C VAL A 113 6.07 -4.72 -9.07
N VAL A 114 7.34 -5.14 -9.08
CA VAL A 114 8.13 -5.29 -10.32
C VAL A 114 7.51 -6.34 -11.25
N GLU A 115 7.04 -7.46 -10.71
CA GLU A 115 6.38 -8.49 -11.51
C GLU A 115 5.02 -8.03 -12.07
N LEU A 116 4.26 -7.25 -11.28
CA LEU A 116 3.01 -6.63 -11.74
C LEU A 116 3.26 -5.62 -12.87
N GLU A 117 4.28 -4.76 -12.74
CA GLU A 117 4.68 -3.81 -13.79
C GLU A 117 5.00 -4.53 -15.11
N LYS A 118 5.80 -5.60 -15.05
CA LYS A 118 6.18 -6.39 -16.24
C LYS A 118 4.94 -7.01 -16.91
N ARG A 119 4.04 -7.60 -16.13
CA ARG A 119 2.81 -8.21 -16.65
C ARG A 119 1.92 -7.17 -17.31
N ALA A 120 1.73 -6.02 -16.67
CA ALA A 120 0.93 -4.92 -17.22
C ALA A 120 1.51 -4.41 -18.55
N LYS A 121 2.85 -4.26 -18.66
CA LYS A 121 3.52 -3.87 -19.91
C LYS A 121 3.22 -4.82 -21.06
N VAL A 122 3.34 -6.13 -20.82
CA VAL A 122 3.05 -7.15 -21.84
C VAL A 122 1.58 -7.07 -22.30
N GLN A 123 0.64 -6.95 -21.35
CA GLN A 123 -0.79 -6.86 -21.67
C GLN A 123 -1.14 -5.59 -22.45
N GLU A 124 -0.57 -4.45 -22.08
CA GLU A 124 -0.78 -3.17 -22.78
C GLU A 124 -0.20 -3.22 -24.20
N ASP A 125 0.99 -3.80 -24.39
CA ASP A 125 1.59 -3.96 -25.71
C ASP A 125 0.78 -4.90 -26.61
N GLU A 126 0.29 -6.02 -26.07
CA GLU A 126 -0.60 -6.92 -26.80
C GLU A 126 -1.91 -6.23 -27.20
N ALA A 127 -2.54 -5.49 -26.29
CA ALA A 127 -3.77 -4.76 -26.56
C ALA A 127 -3.55 -3.70 -27.66
N ARG A 128 -2.42 -2.99 -27.61
CA ARG A 128 -2.01 -2.03 -28.63
C ARG A 128 -1.85 -2.71 -29.99
N ILE A 129 -1.12 -3.82 -30.07
CA ILE A 129 -0.93 -4.58 -31.33
C ILE A 129 -2.27 -5.07 -31.90
N ARG A 130 -3.19 -5.56 -31.04
CA ARG A 130 -4.52 -6.01 -31.48
C ARG A 130 -5.38 -4.84 -31.98
N GLY A 131 -5.36 -3.70 -31.30
CA GLY A 131 -6.08 -2.49 -31.71
C GLY A 131 -5.57 -1.85 -33.00
N PHE A 132 -4.30 -2.05 -33.37
CA PHE A 132 -3.76 -1.62 -34.67
C PHE A 132 -4.18 -2.51 -35.85
N ARG A 133 -4.74 -3.71 -35.60
CA ARG A 133 -5.13 -4.69 -36.64
C ARG A 133 -6.64 -4.72 -36.92
N SER A 134 -7.44 -4.01 -36.12
CA SER A 134 -8.89 -3.85 -36.29
C SER A 134 -9.22 -2.54 -36.98
#